data_AF-A0A950ZUC5-F1
#
_entry.id   AF-A0A950ZUC5-F1
#
_cell.length_a   1.000
_cell.length_b   1.000
_cell.length_c   1.000
_cell.angle_alpha   90.00
_cell.angle_beta   90.00
_cell.angle_gamma   90.00
#
_symmetry.space_group_name_H-M   'P 1'
#
loop_
_entity.id
_entity.type
_entity.pdbx_description
1 polymer ?
#
loop_
_entity_poly.entity_id
_entity_poly.type
_entity_poly.pdbx_seq_one_letter_code
_entity_poly.pdbx_strand_id
1 'polypeptide(L)'
;DVRETVDDMLREGESRDSPELRVLVEGALRRMNDLPGLSQHPLLAELARTAEYDGSPLERAAVLRSELEQAIERLRPSGARPSPAGGVVGGWLHYLVLREAYLDGRPNKQIMQRYTLSEGTFHRARRRAIDAITLDLAQRSTAPSASSRV
;
A
#
# COMPACT_ATOMS: atom_id res chain seq x y z
N ASP A 1 4.47 16.99 12.52
CA ASP A 1 3.30 17.57 11.85
C ASP A 1 2.68 16.44 11.02
N VAL A 2 1.36 16.38 10.78
CA VAL A 2 0.67 15.10 10.41
C VAL A 2 0.41 14.98 8.89
N ARG A 3 0.70 16.05 8.13
CA ARG A 3 0.69 16.04 6.64
C ARG A 3 1.81 15.19 6.04
N GLU A 4 2.77 14.79 6.86
CA GLU A 4 4.14 14.52 6.46
C GLU A 4 4.37 13.09 5.93
N THR A 5 3.79 12.02 6.49
CA THR A 5 4.23 10.63 6.20
C THR A 5 4.36 10.25 4.72
N VAL A 6 3.35 10.52 3.89
CA VAL A 6 3.44 10.18 2.44
C VAL A 6 4.38 11.14 1.71
N ASP A 7 4.29 12.44 1.97
CA ASP A 7 5.14 13.41 1.29
C ASP A 7 6.60 13.30 1.74
N ASP A 8 6.86 12.84 2.97
CA ASP A 8 8.17 12.54 3.53
C ASP A 8 8.76 11.28 2.92
N MET A 9 7.98 10.20 2.87
CA MET A 9 8.39 8.99 2.17
C MET A 9 8.76 9.33 0.72
N LEU A 10 7.90 10.04 0.00
CA LEU A 10 8.17 10.43 -1.38
C LEU A 10 9.40 11.34 -1.51
N ARG A 11 9.62 12.27 -0.57
CA ARG A 11 10.80 13.16 -0.57
C ARG A 11 12.11 12.41 -0.30
N GLU A 12 12.09 11.41 0.58
CA GLU A 12 13.26 10.59 0.91
C GLU A 12 13.60 9.56 -0.20
N GLY A 13 12.67 9.29 -1.10
CA GLY A 13 12.73 8.17 -2.03
C GLY A 13 12.92 8.47 -3.51
N GLU A 14 13.13 9.72 -3.91
CA GLU A 14 13.11 10.16 -5.33
C GLU A 14 14.10 9.43 -6.26
N SER A 15 14.99 8.57 -5.75
CA SER A 15 15.98 7.81 -6.53
C SER A 15 15.73 6.29 -6.65
N ARG A 16 14.58 5.75 -6.18
CA ARG A 16 14.36 4.28 -6.10
C ARG A 16 13.05 3.78 -6.71
N ASP A 17 12.28 4.65 -7.35
CA ASP A 17 10.96 4.27 -7.89
C ASP A 17 11.12 3.69 -9.31
N SER A 18 10.93 2.37 -9.45
CA SER A 18 10.83 1.73 -10.76
C SER A 18 9.38 1.81 -11.23
N PRO A 19 9.07 2.49 -12.36
CA PRO A 19 7.70 2.55 -12.90
C PRO A 19 7.05 1.18 -13.09
N GLU A 20 7.87 0.16 -13.37
CA GLU A 20 7.44 -1.23 -13.48
C GLU A 20 6.96 -1.79 -12.13
N LEU A 21 7.72 -1.61 -11.05
CA LEU A 21 7.33 -2.07 -9.71
C LEU A 21 6.02 -1.41 -9.27
N ARG A 22 5.86 -0.11 -9.54
CA ARG A 22 4.61 0.62 -9.26
C ARG A 22 3.40 -0.02 -9.93
N VAL A 23 3.52 -0.43 -11.19
CA VAL A 23 2.45 -1.12 -11.94
C VAL A 23 2.15 -2.48 -11.31
N LEU A 24 3.18 -3.22 -10.90
CA LEU A 24 3.02 -4.51 -10.22
C LEU A 24 2.32 -4.36 -8.87
N VAL A 25 2.68 -3.35 -8.08
CA VAL A 25 2.05 -3.05 -6.79
C VAL A 25 0.58 -2.69 -6.98
N GLU A 26 0.26 -1.79 -7.92
CA GLU A 26 -1.13 -1.43 -8.21
C GLU A 26 -1.96 -2.64 -8.70
N GLY A 27 -1.36 -3.50 -9.53
CA GLY A 27 -1.97 -4.75 -10.01
C GLY A 27 -2.29 -5.72 -8.87
N ALA A 28 -1.33 -5.91 -7.95
CA ALA A 28 -1.47 -6.79 -6.80
C ALA A 28 -2.55 -6.27 -5.82
N LEU A 29 -2.58 -4.96 -5.56
CA LEU A 29 -3.62 -4.34 -4.71
C LEU A 29 -5.04 -4.63 -5.23
N ARG A 30 -5.25 -4.58 -6.54
CA ARG A 30 -6.56 -4.88 -7.16
C ARG A 30 -6.98 -6.34 -6.96
N ARG A 31 -6.03 -7.24 -6.71
CA ARG A 31 -6.24 -8.67 -6.45
C ARG A 31 -6.10 -9.04 -4.97
N MET A 32 -6.01 -8.08 -4.06
CA MET A 32 -5.67 -8.34 -2.66
C MET A 32 -6.69 -9.23 -1.92
N ASN A 33 -7.94 -9.29 -2.40
CA ASN A 33 -8.99 -10.18 -1.89
C ASN A 33 -9.24 -11.41 -2.78
N ASP A 34 -8.37 -11.66 -3.76
CA ASP A 34 -8.39 -12.80 -4.67
C ASP A 34 -7.06 -13.57 -4.53
N LEU A 35 -6.95 -14.41 -3.50
CA LEU A 35 -5.73 -15.16 -3.21
C LEU A 35 -5.27 -16.06 -4.39
N PRO A 36 -6.16 -16.79 -5.10
CA PRO A 36 -5.76 -17.52 -6.31
C PRO A 36 -5.21 -16.63 -7.43
N GLY A 37 -5.76 -15.43 -7.61
CA GLY A 37 -5.25 -14.45 -8.56
C GLY A 37 -3.93 -13.81 -8.11
N LEU A 38 -3.72 -13.70 -6.80
CA LEU A 38 -2.50 -13.15 -6.18
C LEU A 38 -1.36 -14.17 -6.18
N SER A 39 -1.64 -15.48 -6.07
CA SER A 39 -0.65 -16.56 -6.09
C SER A 39 0.08 -16.73 -7.41
N GLN A 40 -0.44 -16.11 -8.47
CA GLN A 40 0.14 -16.11 -9.82
C GLN A 40 0.67 -14.72 -10.20
N HIS A 41 0.67 -13.77 -9.25
CA HIS A 41 0.98 -12.38 -9.55
C HIS A 41 2.50 -12.16 -9.67
N PRO A 42 3.00 -11.46 -10.70
CA PRO A 42 4.43 -11.24 -10.92
C PRO A 42 5.17 -10.56 -9.75
N LEU A 43 4.47 -9.72 -8.96
CA LEU A 43 5.04 -9.09 -7.75
C LEU A 43 5.61 -10.11 -6.73
N LEU A 44 5.18 -11.37 -6.75
CA LEU A 44 5.74 -12.43 -5.90
C LEU A 44 7.25 -12.65 -6.10
N ALA A 45 7.76 -12.37 -7.30
CA ALA A 45 9.18 -12.53 -7.62
C ALA A 45 10.02 -11.30 -7.25
N GLU A 46 9.39 -10.13 -7.11
CA GLU A 46 10.07 -8.86 -6.84
C GLU A 46 10.34 -8.61 -5.35
N LEU A 47 9.60 -9.28 -4.46
CA LEU A 47 9.76 -9.13 -3.02
C LEU A 47 10.50 -10.34 -2.45
N ALA A 48 11.67 -10.11 -1.85
CA ALA A 48 12.52 -11.17 -1.28
C ALA A 48 11.73 -12.10 -0.35
N ARG A 49 10.87 -11.52 0.51
CA ARG A 49 10.04 -12.27 1.46
C ARG A 49 9.10 -13.27 0.79
N THR A 50 8.62 -13.01 -0.43
CA THR A 50 7.74 -13.93 -1.16
C THR A 50 8.48 -14.78 -2.18
N ALA A 51 9.62 -14.31 -2.68
CA ALA A 51 10.48 -15.04 -3.61
C ALA A 51 11.22 -16.20 -2.93
N GLU A 52 11.69 -15.97 -1.70
CA GLU A 52 12.46 -16.94 -0.90
C GLU A 52 11.58 -17.81 0.00
N TYR A 53 10.28 -17.54 0.07
CA TYR A 53 9.36 -18.31 0.92
C TYR A 53 9.15 -19.71 0.37
N ASP A 54 9.61 -20.72 1.12
CA ASP A 54 9.39 -22.13 0.82
C ASP A 54 8.02 -22.58 1.34
N GLY A 55 7.04 -22.54 0.44
CA GLY A 55 5.67 -22.98 0.71
C GLY A 55 4.82 -23.00 -0.55
N SER A 56 3.57 -23.43 -0.39
CA SER A 56 2.61 -23.53 -1.49
C SER A 56 2.33 -22.15 -2.12
N PRO A 57 1.86 -22.10 -3.38
CA PRO A 57 1.49 -20.85 -4.03
C PRO A 57 0.48 -20.00 -3.23
N LEU A 58 -0.45 -20.65 -2.53
CA LEU A 58 -1.44 -19.94 -1.69
C LEU A 58 -0.82 -19.35 -0.43
N GLU A 59 0.15 -20.03 0.19
CA GLU A 59 0.88 -19.49 1.34
C GLU A 59 1.74 -18.29 0.92
N ARG A 60 2.43 -18.38 -0.23
CA ARG A 60 3.16 -17.24 -0.82
C ARG A 60 2.23 -16.06 -1.11
N ALA A 61 1.03 -16.32 -1.61
CA ALA A 61 0.01 -15.28 -1.81
C ALA A 61 -0.44 -14.64 -0.50
N ALA A 62 -0.61 -15.43 0.57
CA ALA A 62 -0.94 -14.93 1.89
C ALA A 62 0.20 -14.06 2.47
N VAL A 63 1.46 -14.44 2.25
CA VAL A 63 2.63 -13.61 2.60
C VAL A 63 2.60 -12.30 1.82
N LEU A 64 2.37 -12.34 0.50
CA LEU A 64 2.27 -11.13 -0.32
C LEU A 64 1.14 -10.20 0.15
N ARG A 65 -0.04 -10.75 0.43
CA ARG A 65 -1.17 -10.00 0.98
C ARG A 65 -0.79 -9.33 2.31
N SER A 66 -0.09 -10.07 3.18
CA SER A 66 0.40 -9.54 4.45
C SER A 66 1.39 -8.40 4.27
N GLU A 67 2.33 -8.49 3.33
CA GLU A 67 3.27 -7.41 3.01
C GLU A 67 2.54 -6.15 2.53
N LEU A 68 1.56 -6.29 1.63
CA LEU A 68 0.74 -5.18 1.15
C LEU A 68 -0.10 -4.54 2.27
N GLU A 69 -0.71 -5.36 3.12
CA GLU A 69 -1.47 -4.90 4.28
C GLU A 69 -0.60 -4.10 5.25
N GLN A 70 0.60 -4.60 5.56
CA GLN A 70 1.58 -3.91 6.40
C GLN A 70 2.07 -2.61 5.76
N ALA A 71 2.27 -2.59 4.43
CA ALA A 71 2.63 -1.38 3.70
C ALA A 71 1.55 -0.30 3.79
N ILE A 72 0.28 -0.68 3.64
CA ILE A 72 -0.84 0.23 3.84
C ILE A 72 -0.89 0.71 5.29
N GLU A 73 -0.73 -0.18 6.28
CA GLU A 73 -0.82 0.20 7.70
C GLU A 73 0.28 1.17 8.12
N ARG A 74 1.46 1.11 7.51
CA ARG A 74 2.54 2.07 7.78
C ARG A 74 2.30 3.47 7.22
N LEU A 75 1.37 3.64 6.28
CA LEU A 75 0.91 4.97 5.88
C LEU A 75 0.01 5.62 6.94
N ARG A 76 -0.48 4.85 7.91
CA ARG A 76 -1.39 5.35 8.93
C ARG A 76 -0.70 6.45 9.75
N PRO A 77 -1.25 7.68 9.75
CA PRO A 77 -0.70 8.73 10.59
C PRO A 77 -0.95 8.45 12.07
N SER A 78 -0.12 9.05 12.92
CA SER A 78 -0.38 9.08 14.36
C SER A 78 -1.61 9.95 14.67
N GLY A 79 -2.23 9.69 15.83
CA GLY A 79 -3.40 10.44 16.32
C GLY A 79 -4.74 9.75 16.09
N ALA A 80 -5.82 10.47 16.41
CA ALA A 80 -7.17 9.95 16.29
C ALA A 80 -7.61 9.90 14.82
N ARG A 81 -8.24 8.79 14.42
CA ARG A 81 -8.84 8.66 13.09
C ARG A 81 -9.91 9.76 12.91
N PRO A 82 -9.85 10.55 11.83
CA PRO A 82 -10.86 11.57 11.57
C PRO A 82 -12.24 10.94 11.32
N SER A 83 -13.28 11.65 11.76
CA SER A 83 -14.65 11.28 11.44
C SER A 83 -14.89 11.42 9.93
N PRO A 84 -15.58 10.46 9.28
CA PRO A 84 -15.92 10.57 7.87
C PRO A 84 -16.62 11.87 7.47
N ALA A 85 -17.49 12.39 8.35
CA ALA A 85 -18.29 13.60 8.10
C ALA A 85 -17.51 14.91 8.27
N GLY A 86 -16.33 14.89 8.89
CA GLY A 86 -15.54 16.09 9.20
C GLY A 86 -14.60 16.56 8.09
N GLY A 87 -14.59 15.85 6.95
CA GLY A 87 -13.56 16.00 5.92
C GLY A 87 -12.24 15.34 6.32
N VAL A 88 -11.64 14.60 5.39
CA VAL A 88 -10.35 13.93 5.60
C VAL A 88 -9.30 14.57 4.70
N VAL A 89 -8.21 15.02 5.30
CA VAL A 89 -7.10 15.69 4.60
C VAL A 89 -5.75 15.12 5.03
N GLY A 90 -4.72 15.34 4.20
CA GLY A 90 -3.34 14.96 4.50
C GLY A 90 -3.12 13.44 4.57
N GLY A 91 -2.20 12.99 5.43
CA GLY A 91 -1.80 11.58 5.54
C GLY A 91 -2.95 10.61 5.79
N TRP A 92 -3.99 11.05 6.53
CA TRP A 92 -5.16 10.20 6.79
C TRP A 92 -5.93 9.85 5.52
N LEU A 93 -5.98 10.78 4.56
CA LEU A 93 -6.67 10.54 3.30
C LEU A 93 -5.96 9.43 2.52
N HIS A 94 -4.62 9.50 2.41
CA HIS A 94 -3.81 8.51 1.70
C HIS A 94 -3.97 7.10 2.29
N TYR A 95 -3.93 6.99 3.61
CA TYR A 95 -4.18 5.72 4.30
C TYR A 95 -5.59 5.18 4.05
N LEU A 96 -6.61 6.03 4.26
CA LEU A 96 -8.02 5.61 4.19
C LEU A 96 -8.46 5.23 2.77
N VAL A 97 -7.97 5.90 1.73
CA VAL A 97 -8.30 5.53 0.34
C VAL A 97 -7.76 4.15 -0.04
N LEU A 98 -6.58 3.76 0.43
CA LEU A 98 -6.04 2.43 0.16
C LEU A 98 -6.71 1.38 1.02
N ARG A 99 -6.81 1.63 2.33
CA ARG A 99 -7.45 0.70 3.26
C ARG A 99 -8.87 0.38 2.84
N GLU A 100 -9.71 1.39 2.61
CA GLU A 100 -11.10 1.11 2.29
C GLU A 100 -11.26 0.51 0.89
N ALA A 101 -10.50 0.95 -0.11
CA ALA A 101 -10.65 0.43 -1.47
C ALA A 101 -10.17 -1.01 -1.60
N TYR A 102 -9.09 -1.37 -0.91
CA TYR A 102 -8.41 -2.64 -1.12
C TYR A 102 -8.57 -3.61 0.05
N LEU A 103 -8.38 -3.18 1.30
CA LEU A 103 -8.55 -4.08 2.46
C LEU A 103 -10.03 -4.35 2.71
N ASP A 104 -10.86 -3.29 2.72
CA ASP A 104 -12.29 -3.43 2.99
C ASP A 104 -13.11 -3.72 1.72
N GLY A 105 -12.49 -3.65 0.53
CA GLY A 105 -13.15 -3.89 -0.77
C GLY A 105 -14.27 -2.88 -1.10
N ARG A 106 -14.26 -1.70 -0.49
CA ARG A 106 -15.32 -0.70 -0.66
C ARG A 106 -15.24 -0.08 -2.06
N PRO A 107 -16.37 0.07 -2.77
CA PRO A 107 -16.38 0.77 -4.05
C PRO A 107 -15.90 2.21 -3.91
N ASN A 108 -15.04 2.67 -4.83
CA ASN A 108 -14.48 4.02 -4.83
C ASN A 108 -15.55 5.11 -4.68
N LYS A 109 -16.70 4.96 -5.35
CA LYS A 109 -17.83 5.90 -5.25
C LYS A 109 -18.35 6.05 -3.83
N GLN A 110 -18.42 4.96 -3.07
CA GLN A 110 -18.85 5.01 -1.67
C GLN A 110 -17.78 5.68 -0.80
N ILE A 111 -16.49 5.45 -1.04
CA ILE A 111 -15.40 6.11 -0.32
C ILE A 111 -15.47 7.63 -0.56
N MET A 112 -15.62 8.04 -1.82
CA MET A 112 -15.76 9.45 -2.19
C MET A 112 -16.95 10.11 -1.50
N GLN A 113 -18.11 9.47 -1.49
CA GLN A 113 -19.29 9.98 -0.78
C GLN A 113 -19.08 10.05 0.74
N ARG A 114 -18.49 8.99 1.32
CA ARG A 114 -18.24 8.87 2.76
C ARG A 114 -17.37 9.98 3.32
N TYR A 115 -16.40 10.45 2.53
CA TYR A 115 -15.43 11.47 2.92
C TYR A 115 -15.63 12.82 2.21
N THR A 116 -16.74 12.98 1.49
CA THR A 116 -17.08 14.20 0.73
C THR A 116 -15.95 14.64 -0.21
N LEU A 117 -15.38 13.68 -0.94
CA LEU A 117 -14.26 13.90 -1.86
C LEU A 117 -14.76 14.08 -3.30
N SER A 118 -14.14 14.99 -4.03
CA SER A 118 -14.24 14.98 -5.49
C SER A 118 -13.46 13.82 -6.09
N GLU A 119 -13.87 13.39 -7.28
CA GLU A 119 -13.20 12.31 -8.02
C GLU A 119 -11.71 12.59 -8.25
N GLY A 120 -11.37 13.79 -8.71
CA GLY A 120 -9.98 14.20 -8.89
C GLY A 120 -9.17 14.16 -7.59
N THR A 121 -9.77 14.50 -6.44
CA THR A 121 -9.09 14.45 -5.14
C THR A 121 -8.82 13.01 -4.72
N PHE A 122 -9.83 12.14 -4.85
CA PHE A 122 -9.69 10.71 -4.55
C PHE A 122 -8.60 10.06 -5.40
N HIS A 123 -8.62 10.27 -6.71
CA HIS A 123 -7.63 9.66 -7.60
C HIS A 123 -6.22 10.18 -7.37
N ARG A 124 -6.04 11.49 -7.09
CA ARG A 124 -4.73 12.04 -6.74
C ARG A 124 -4.20 11.46 -5.43
N ALA A 125 -5.05 11.38 -4.39
CA ALA A 125 -4.67 10.81 -3.11
C ALA A 125 -4.30 9.33 -3.26
N ARG A 126 -5.12 8.55 -3.97
CA ARG A 126 -4.85 7.12 -4.23
C ARG A 126 -3.55 6.93 -5.00
N ARG A 127 -3.29 7.76 -6.02
CA ARG A 127 -2.03 7.71 -6.79
C ARG A 127 -0.82 7.93 -5.88
N ARG A 128 -0.80 9.04 -5.12
CA ARG A 128 0.31 9.33 -4.20
C ARG A 128 0.51 8.24 -3.14
N ALA A 129 -0.58 7.67 -2.65
CA ALA A 129 -0.51 6.58 -1.69
C ALA A 129 0.08 5.29 -2.29
N ILE A 130 -0.26 4.96 -3.54
CA ILE A 130 0.35 3.83 -4.27
C ILE A 130 1.84 4.08 -4.49
N ASP A 131 2.23 5.29 -4.86
CA ASP A 131 3.63 5.65 -5.06
C ASP A 131 4.41 5.46 -3.73
N ALA A 132 3.85 5.91 -2.60
CA ALA A 132 4.48 5.75 -1.28
C ALA A 132 4.66 4.29 -0.83
N ILE A 133 3.65 3.42 -1.03
CA ILE A 133 3.84 1.99 -0.70
C ILE A 133 4.82 1.30 -1.65
N THR A 134 4.91 1.74 -2.91
CA THR A 134 5.83 1.16 -3.89
C THR A 134 7.26 1.40 -3.45
N LEU A 135 7.55 2.65 -3.09
CA LEU A 135 8.85 3.05 -2.56
C LEU A 135 9.21 2.24 -1.31
N ASP A 136 8.29 2.12 -0.37
CA ASP A 136 8.57 1.41 0.87
C ASP A 136 8.82 -0.09 0.65
N LEU A 137 8.05 -0.74 -0.23
CA LEU A 137 8.31 -2.13 -0.59
C LEU A 137 9.69 -2.28 -1.23
N ALA A 138 10.09 -1.36 -2.12
CA ALA A 138 11.41 -1.35 -2.74
C ALA A 138 12.55 -1.19 -1.72
N GLN A 139 12.36 -0.34 -0.71
CA GLN A 139 13.32 -0.17 0.38
C GLN A 139 13.49 -1.45 1.22
N ARG A 140 12.42 -2.22 1.40
CA ARG A 140 12.43 -3.46 2.18
C ARG A 140 12.97 -4.66 1.42
N SER A 141 12.77 -4.72 0.10
CA SER A 141 13.35 -5.76 -0.75
C SER A 141 14.88 -5.65 -0.88
N THR A 142 15.45 -4.47 -0.65
CA THR A 142 16.90 -4.20 -0.78
C THR A 142 17.63 -4.13 0.56
N ALA A 143 16.91 -4.02 1.67
CA ALA A 143 17.51 -4.08 2.99
C ALA A 143 17.95 -5.53 3.26
N PRO A 144 19.24 -5.81 3.50
CA PRO A 144 19.64 -7.13 3.98
C PRO A 144 18.90 -7.37 5.29
N SER A 145 18.21 -8.51 5.39
CA SER A 145 17.51 -8.97 6.58
C SER A 145 18.45 -8.94 7.78
N ALA A 146 18.51 -7.80 8.47
CA ALA A 146 19.20 -7.62 9.73
C ALA A 146 18.33 -8.22 10.83
N SER A 147 18.23 -9.54 10.84
CA SER A 147 17.76 -10.33 11.98
C SER A 147 18.39 -11.72 11.92
N SER A 148 19.70 -11.71 12.13
CA SER A 148 20.38 -12.72 12.93
C SER A 148 21.20 -11.97 13.98
N ARG A 149 20.67 -11.92 15.20
CA ARG A 149 21.19 -11.43 16.50
C ARG A 149 19.96 -11.47 17.42
N VAL A 150 19.85 -12.29 18.47
CA VAL A 150 20.81 -12.99 19.34
C VAL A 150 20.15 -14.28 19.79
#